data_AF-A0AAW1XNQ9-F1
#
_entry.id   AF-A0AAW1XNQ9-F1
#
_cell.length_a   1.000
_cell.length_b   1.000
_cell.length_c   1.000
_cell.angle_alpha   90.00
_cell.angle_beta   90.00
_cell.angle_gamma   90.00
#
_symmetry.space_group_name_H-M   'P 1'
#
loop_
_entity.id
_entity.type
_entity.pdbx_description
1 polymer ?
#
loop_
_entity_poly.entity_id
_entity_poly.type
_entity_poly.pdbx_seq_one_letter_code
_entity_poly.pdbx_strand_id
1 'polypeptide(L)'
;MLKHYWVAFFVVVSWVVRFRVIDASAGDADPHYRACLQECEETGCVAQRCFPHCNFTSGGGSVDRPWFLQEHLYLQWKQWDCQGNCRYYCMVDREKEREAAGYGPVKYHGKWPFKRVYGIQEPASVVFSLLNLAMHFHGWVSLLILLFYKLPLRRDKKAYYDYASLWHIYGLLSLNSWFWSAVFHSRDVDLTEKLDYSSAVAILGYSLILSILRSLNVREDAVRVMVAAPLLAFVTTHILYLNFYKLDYGWNMKVCVIMGVAQLLIWAIWAGVTRHPSRWKLWVVVVGGGLAMLLEIYDFPPYEGFLDAHAVWHATTIPLTYIWWSFIRDDAEFLTSNQVKKLAKKAKCYLNFWEVTFTSSQDGEVTAEELRRIMDYKENIRNMSVIAMSIMGSQPLQIPLLLLLVSLHKKLLVMSG
;
A
#
# COMPACT_ATOMS: atom_id res chain seq x y z
N MET A 1 1.74 32.40 2.80
CA MET A 1 0.40 31.80 3.04
C MET A 1 0.45 30.29 3.35
N LEU A 2 1.34 29.47 2.78
CA LEU A 2 1.39 28.03 3.09
C LEU A 2 1.77 27.67 4.54
N LYS A 3 2.55 28.50 5.25
CA LYS A 3 3.05 28.18 6.62
C LYS A 3 1.96 28.12 7.70
N HIS A 4 0.82 28.78 7.51
CA HIS A 4 -0.23 28.87 8.54
C HIS A 4 -1.21 27.69 8.49
N TYR A 5 -1.35 27.03 7.33
CA TYR A 5 -2.22 25.86 7.17
C TYR A 5 -1.66 24.59 7.86
N TRP A 6 -0.33 24.47 7.98
CA TRP A 6 0.31 23.36 8.69
C TRP A 6 -0.03 23.34 10.17
N VAL A 7 0.08 24.51 10.81
CA VAL A 7 -0.20 24.64 12.25
C VAL A 7 -1.67 24.36 12.53
N ALA A 8 -2.58 24.82 11.66
CA ALA A 8 -4.01 24.53 11.78
C ALA A 8 -4.31 23.02 11.66
N PHE A 9 -3.72 22.33 10.69
CA PHE A 9 -3.89 20.87 10.53
C PHE A 9 -3.41 20.09 11.76
N PHE A 10 -2.21 20.41 12.27
CA PHE A 10 -1.65 19.76 13.46
C PHE A 10 -2.42 20.06 14.74
N VAL A 11 -2.91 21.29 14.91
CA VAL A 11 -3.72 21.67 16.07
C VAL A 11 -5.07 20.97 16.03
N VAL A 12 -5.71 20.85 14.86
CA VAL A 12 -6.98 20.12 14.70
C VAL A 12 -6.79 18.63 14.99
N VAL A 13 -5.75 17.99 14.43
CA VAL A 13 -5.45 16.58 14.71
C VAL A 13 -5.12 16.36 16.19
N SER A 14 -4.37 17.27 16.83
CA SER A 14 -4.04 17.16 18.25
C SER A 14 -5.22 17.44 19.19
N TRP A 15 -6.23 18.22 18.77
CA TRP A 15 -7.42 18.54 19.59
C TRP A 15 -8.48 17.44 19.54
N VAL A 16 -8.56 16.72 18.41
CA VAL A 16 -9.48 15.57 18.21
C VAL A 16 -9.07 14.33 19.03
N VAL A 17 -7.84 14.29 19.55
CA VAL A 17 -7.26 13.19 20.35
C VAL A 17 -7.72 13.20 21.83
N ARG A 18 -8.73 14.00 22.21
CA ARG A 18 -9.40 13.85 23.53
C ARG A 18 -10.32 12.63 23.52
N PHE A 19 -9.79 11.47 23.87
CA PHE A 19 -10.53 10.21 23.85
C PHE A 19 -11.45 10.05 25.07
N ARG A 20 -12.75 9.85 24.81
CA ARG A 20 -13.72 9.37 25.79
C ARG A 20 -13.49 7.90 26.11
N VAL A 21 -13.83 7.55 27.35
CA VAL A 21 -13.79 6.19 27.92
C VAL A 21 -14.77 5.28 27.19
N ILE A 22 -14.42 3.99 27.14
CA ILE A 22 -15.18 2.89 26.52
C ILE A 22 -16.51 2.73 27.27
N ASP A 23 -17.58 3.28 26.72
CA ASP A 23 -18.95 2.89 27.09
C ASP A 23 -19.32 1.64 26.29
N ALA A 24 -20.05 0.71 26.90
CA ALA A 24 -20.74 -0.34 26.16
C ALA A 24 -21.64 0.32 25.10
N SER A 25 -21.72 -0.25 23.89
CA SER A 25 -22.47 0.36 22.80
C SER A 25 -23.91 0.62 23.22
N ALA A 26 -24.47 1.77 22.83
CA ALA A 26 -25.82 2.14 23.25
C ALA A 26 -26.89 1.08 22.88
N GLY A 27 -26.72 0.40 21.74
CA GLY A 27 -27.57 -0.72 21.35
C GLY A 27 -27.44 -1.94 22.27
N ASP A 28 -26.24 -2.23 22.78
CA ASP A 28 -26.00 -3.32 23.72
C ASP A 28 -26.62 -3.08 25.10
N ALA A 29 -26.94 -1.82 25.42
CA ALA A 29 -27.62 -1.42 26.64
C ALA A 29 -29.15 -1.40 26.50
N ASP A 30 -29.70 -1.51 25.27
CA ASP A 30 -31.13 -1.47 25.02
C ASP A 30 -31.83 -2.73 25.59
N PRO A 31 -32.79 -2.60 26.52
CA PRO A 31 -33.47 -3.75 27.12
C PRO A 31 -34.23 -4.62 26.12
N HIS A 32 -34.81 -4.03 25.08
CA HIS A 32 -35.56 -4.78 24.05
C HIS A 32 -34.61 -5.62 23.19
N TYR A 33 -33.45 -5.05 22.84
CA TYR A 33 -32.41 -5.80 22.14
C TYR A 33 -31.92 -6.99 22.96
N ARG A 34 -31.65 -6.80 24.26
CA ARG A 34 -31.24 -7.89 25.17
C ARG A 34 -32.29 -8.98 25.32
N ALA A 35 -33.56 -8.60 25.46
CA ALA A 35 -34.67 -9.55 25.55
C ALA A 35 -34.79 -10.39 24.28
N CYS A 36 -34.73 -9.75 23.10
CA CYS A 36 -34.74 -10.45 21.81
C CYS A 36 -33.57 -11.42 21.66
N LEU A 37 -32.36 -11.01 22.07
CA LEU A 37 -31.18 -11.87 22.04
C LEU A 37 -31.37 -13.11 22.90
N GLN A 38 -31.83 -12.94 24.15
CA GLN A 38 -32.05 -14.05 25.06
C GLN A 38 -33.11 -15.01 24.52
N GLU A 39 -34.24 -14.50 24.02
CA GLU A 39 -35.29 -15.31 23.42
C GLU A 39 -34.80 -16.08 22.20
N CYS A 40 -34.01 -15.43 21.32
CA CYS A 40 -33.47 -16.09 20.14
C CYS A 40 -32.41 -17.14 20.47
N GLU A 41 -31.58 -16.91 21.49
CA GLU A 41 -30.61 -17.91 21.96
C GLU A 41 -31.32 -19.11 22.63
N GLU A 42 -32.51 -18.94 23.21
CA GLU A 42 -33.28 -20.05 23.80
C GLU A 42 -34.12 -20.80 22.75
N THR A 43 -34.77 -20.08 21.82
CA THR A 43 -35.74 -20.65 20.88
C THR A 43 -35.18 -20.93 19.48
N GLY A 44 -34.05 -20.32 19.13
CA GLY A 44 -33.51 -20.33 17.78
C GLY A 44 -34.32 -19.50 16.78
N CYS A 45 -35.21 -18.63 17.24
CA CYS A 45 -36.10 -17.84 16.39
C CYS A 45 -36.09 -16.34 16.77
N VAL A 46 -36.23 -15.47 15.76
CA VAL A 46 -36.57 -14.05 15.94
C VAL A 46 -37.93 -13.81 15.29
N ALA A 47 -38.95 -13.56 16.11
CA ALA A 47 -40.34 -13.49 15.68
C ALA A 47 -40.75 -14.74 14.88
N GLN A 48 -41.10 -14.60 13.59
CA GLN A 48 -41.47 -15.73 12.72
C GLN A 48 -40.27 -16.37 11.99
N ARG A 49 -39.05 -15.83 12.15
CA ARG A 49 -37.85 -16.31 11.47
C ARG A 49 -37.11 -17.29 12.37
N CYS A 50 -37.24 -18.58 12.09
CA CYS A 50 -36.52 -19.62 12.84
C CYS A 50 -35.31 -20.14 12.07
N PHE A 51 -34.22 -20.38 12.79
CA PHE A 51 -32.96 -20.89 12.24
C PHE A 51 -32.82 -22.38 12.62
N PRO A 52 -33.09 -23.33 11.71
CA PRO A 52 -33.16 -24.77 12.04
C PRO A 52 -31.83 -25.38 12.51
N HIS A 53 -30.72 -24.65 12.40
CA HIS A 53 -29.40 -25.06 12.90
C HIS A 53 -29.09 -24.52 14.31
N CYS A 54 -30.00 -23.74 14.90
CA CYS A 54 -29.95 -23.22 16.26
C CYS A 54 -30.66 -24.16 17.25
N ASN A 55 -30.08 -25.34 17.53
CA ASN A 55 -30.51 -26.12 18.69
C ASN A 55 -29.45 -25.98 19.78
N PHE A 56 -29.66 -25.05 20.71
CA PHE A 56 -28.88 -25.00 21.94
C PHE A 56 -29.38 -26.10 22.88
N THR A 57 -28.94 -27.35 22.64
CA THR A 57 -29.08 -28.37 23.68
C THR A 57 -28.27 -27.92 24.90
N SER A 58 -28.91 -27.91 26.06
CA SER A 58 -28.39 -27.50 27.38
C SER A 58 -27.28 -28.41 27.93
N GLY A 59 -26.28 -28.71 27.12
CA GLY A 59 -25.12 -29.52 27.42
C GLY A 59 -24.15 -29.46 26.24
N GLY A 60 -22.95 -28.94 26.49
CA GLY A 60 -21.92 -28.68 25.47
C GLY A 60 -21.33 -29.93 24.82
N GLY A 61 -22.14 -30.63 24.04
CA GLY A 61 -21.71 -31.70 23.15
C GLY A 61 -22.09 -31.33 21.71
N SER A 62 -21.10 -31.07 20.88
CA SER A 62 -21.28 -31.09 19.42
C SER A 62 -21.85 -32.47 19.05
N VAL A 63 -23.04 -32.50 18.46
CA VAL A 63 -23.53 -33.71 17.81
C VAL A 63 -22.57 -34.00 16.66
N ASP A 64 -21.74 -35.03 16.81
CA ASP A 64 -20.84 -35.55 15.77
C ASP A 64 -21.68 -35.90 14.54
N ARG A 65 -21.73 -34.98 13.55
CA ARG A 65 -22.25 -35.29 12.23
C ARG A 65 -21.23 -36.16 11.51
N PRO A 66 -21.64 -37.24 10.83
CA PRO A 66 -20.73 -38.03 10.01
C PRO A 66 -20.02 -37.15 8.97
N TRP A 67 -18.72 -37.33 8.81
CA TRP A 67 -17.81 -36.54 7.97
C TRP A 67 -18.25 -36.38 6.50
N PHE A 68 -19.15 -37.23 6.01
CA PHE A 68 -19.70 -37.19 4.65
C PHE A 68 -20.98 -36.33 4.50
N LEU A 69 -21.56 -35.85 5.61
CA LEU A 69 -22.66 -34.87 5.66
C LEU A 69 -22.15 -33.44 5.92
N GLN A 70 -20.83 -33.26 5.92
CA GLN A 70 -20.21 -31.97 6.10
C GLN A 70 -20.45 -31.14 4.84
N GLU A 71 -21.31 -30.14 4.96
CA GLU A 71 -21.62 -29.23 3.88
C GLU A 71 -20.35 -28.64 3.26
N HIS A 72 -20.37 -28.43 1.94
CA HIS A 72 -19.24 -27.81 1.25
C HIS A 72 -18.85 -26.49 1.93
N LEU A 73 -17.54 -26.22 1.99
CA LEU A 73 -16.98 -25.01 2.63
C LEU A 73 -17.64 -23.71 2.16
N TYR A 74 -18.14 -23.64 0.92
CA TYR A 74 -18.87 -22.48 0.41
C TYR A 74 -20.28 -22.29 1.03
N LEU A 75 -20.95 -23.39 1.39
CA LEU A 75 -22.24 -23.36 2.10
C LEU A 75 -22.02 -23.02 3.57
N GLN A 76 -20.99 -23.59 4.20
CA GLN A 76 -20.57 -23.22 5.56
C GLN A 76 -20.17 -21.74 5.66
N TRP A 77 -19.51 -21.20 4.62
CA TRP A 77 -19.17 -19.78 4.55
C TRP A 77 -20.40 -18.87 4.43
N LYS A 78 -21.43 -19.31 3.70
CA LYS A 78 -22.71 -18.59 3.57
C LYS A 78 -23.60 -18.74 4.80
N GLN A 79 -23.41 -19.79 5.58
CA GLN A 79 -24.16 -20.02 6.80
C GLN A 79 -23.64 -19.15 7.92
N TRP A 80 -24.55 -18.34 8.45
CA TRP A 80 -24.31 -17.57 9.65
C TRP A 80 -24.52 -18.48 10.86
N ASP A 81 -23.63 -18.35 11.83
CA ASP A 81 -23.76 -18.99 13.13
C ASP A 81 -25.04 -18.50 13.83
N CYS A 82 -25.55 -19.33 14.74
CA CYS A 82 -26.80 -19.04 15.42
C CYS A 82 -26.76 -17.68 16.14
N GLN A 83 -25.70 -17.45 16.89
CA GLN A 83 -25.49 -16.22 17.63
C GLN A 83 -25.39 -15.00 16.69
N GLY A 84 -24.65 -15.12 15.58
CA GLY A 84 -24.56 -14.08 14.56
C GLY A 84 -25.90 -13.75 13.87
N ASN A 85 -26.80 -14.73 13.70
CA ASN A 85 -28.15 -14.51 13.20
C ASN A 85 -29.04 -13.80 14.22
N CYS A 86 -29.07 -14.28 15.47
CA CYS A 86 -29.84 -13.66 16.54
C CYS A 86 -29.44 -12.18 16.72
N ARG A 87 -28.13 -11.90 16.85
CA ARG A 87 -27.61 -10.51 16.93
C ARG A 87 -28.06 -9.65 15.76
N TYR A 88 -27.98 -10.18 14.54
CA TYR A 88 -28.33 -9.43 13.36
C TYR A 88 -29.82 -9.11 13.29
N TYR A 89 -30.70 -10.11 13.40
CA TYR A 89 -32.14 -9.89 13.22
C TYR A 89 -32.76 -9.10 14.38
N CYS A 90 -32.30 -9.32 15.61
CA CYS A 90 -32.70 -8.48 16.74
C CYS A 90 -32.26 -7.02 16.57
N MET A 91 -31.03 -6.79 16.08
CA MET A 91 -30.57 -5.44 15.75
C MET A 91 -31.42 -4.82 14.63
N VAL A 92 -31.68 -5.53 13.54
CA VAL A 92 -32.43 -5.02 12.39
C VAL A 92 -33.86 -4.65 12.78
N ASP A 93 -34.55 -5.51 13.53
CA ASP A 93 -35.93 -5.22 13.93
C ASP A 93 -35.98 -4.08 14.96
N ARG A 94 -34.97 -3.97 15.84
CA ARG A 94 -34.87 -2.84 16.76
C ARG A 94 -34.59 -1.51 16.06
N GLU A 95 -33.70 -1.49 15.07
CA GLU A 95 -33.41 -0.28 14.30
C GLU A 95 -34.62 0.21 13.50
N LYS A 96 -35.46 -0.70 12.99
CA LYS A 96 -36.75 -0.33 12.35
C LYS A 96 -37.70 0.36 13.32
N GLU A 97 -37.80 -0.14 14.55
CA GLU A 97 -38.64 0.48 15.59
C GLU A 97 -38.13 1.87 15.96
N ARG A 98 -36.81 2.03 16.06
CA ARG A 98 -36.16 3.32 16.34
C ARG A 98 -36.39 4.32 15.21
N GLU A 99 -36.21 3.88 13.97
CA GLU A 99 -36.48 4.69 12.77
C GLU A 99 -37.95 5.13 12.72
N ALA A 100 -38.89 4.21 12.98
CA ALA A 100 -40.32 4.52 13.04
C ALA A 100 -40.68 5.54 14.14
N ALA A 101 -39.91 5.54 15.24
CA ALA A 101 -40.04 6.51 16.34
C ALA A 101 -39.23 7.81 16.11
N GLY A 102 -38.55 7.96 14.96
CA GLY A 102 -37.78 9.16 14.61
C GLY A 102 -36.41 9.26 15.28
N TYR A 103 -35.90 8.17 15.87
CA TYR A 103 -34.54 8.12 16.44
C TYR A 103 -33.50 7.71 15.40
N GLY A 104 -32.29 8.26 15.53
CA GLY A 104 -31.15 7.86 14.71
C GLY A 104 -30.56 6.51 15.10
N PRO A 105 -29.73 5.91 14.22
CA PRO A 105 -29.13 4.61 14.46
C PRO A 105 -28.12 4.62 15.60
N VAL A 106 -27.92 3.46 16.24
CA VAL A 106 -26.95 3.26 17.32
C VAL A 106 -26.05 2.06 17.05
N LYS A 107 -24.88 2.03 17.71
CA LYS A 107 -23.95 0.91 17.60
C LYS A 107 -24.38 -0.27 18.46
N TYR A 108 -24.16 -1.47 17.94
CA TYR A 108 -24.31 -2.76 18.61
C TYR A 108 -22.97 -3.49 18.53
N HIS A 109 -22.47 -4.00 19.65
CA HIS A 109 -21.16 -4.66 19.77
C HIS A 109 -20.02 -3.87 19.11
N GLY A 110 -20.03 -2.54 19.25
CA GLY A 110 -19.04 -1.62 18.71
C GLY A 110 -19.21 -1.26 17.22
N LYS A 111 -20.17 -1.86 16.52
CA LYS A 111 -20.37 -1.71 15.06
C LYS A 111 -21.69 -1.04 14.73
N TRP A 112 -21.73 -0.37 13.59
CA TRP A 112 -22.96 0.23 13.07
C TRP A 112 -23.90 -0.83 12.46
N PRO A 113 -25.21 -0.57 12.42
CA PRO A 113 -26.19 -1.51 11.89
C PRO A 113 -26.22 -1.48 10.35
N PHE A 114 -25.73 -2.54 9.71
CA PHE A 114 -25.74 -2.69 8.24
C PHE A 114 -26.86 -3.63 7.77
N LYS A 115 -27.37 -3.40 6.55
CA LYS A 115 -28.31 -4.32 5.87
C LYS A 115 -27.52 -5.30 4.99
N ARG A 116 -27.63 -6.60 5.29
CA ARG A 116 -27.00 -7.67 4.50
C ARG A 116 -27.65 -7.82 3.13
N VAL A 117 -26.84 -8.07 2.09
CA VAL A 117 -27.29 -8.32 0.71
C VAL A 117 -26.63 -9.59 0.17
N TYR A 118 -27.41 -10.58 -0.25
CA TYR A 118 -26.91 -11.88 -0.75
C TYR A 118 -25.86 -12.56 0.17
N GLY A 119 -25.94 -12.33 1.48
CA GLY A 119 -25.01 -12.88 2.47
C GLY A 119 -23.75 -12.04 2.72
N ILE A 120 -23.58 -10.90 2.03
CA ILE A 120 -22.51 -9.92 2.27
C ILE A 120 -22.93 -8.97 3.40
N GLN A 121 -22.04 -8.77 4.38
CA GLN A 121 -22.29 -7.90 5.53
C GLN A 121 -22.27 -6.41 5.16
N GLU A 122 -21.24 -5.97 4.45
CA GLU A 122 -21.04 -4.55 4.09
C GLU A 122 -20.79 -4.40 2.57
N PRO A 123 -21.85 -4.43 1.74
CA PRO A 123 -21.69 -4.48 0.28
C PRO A 123 -20.87 -3.32 -0.30
N ALA A 124 -21.04 -2.11 0.23
CA ALA A 124 -20.30 -0.94 -0.25
C ALA A 124 -18.81 -1.04 0.09
N SER A 125 -18.46 -1.38 1.34
CA SER A 125 -17.09 -1.60 1.79
C SER A 125 -16.41 -2.67 0.93
N VAL A 126 -17.08 -3.80 0.64
CA VAL A 126 -16.55 -4.86 -0.23
C VAL A 126 -16.22 -4.33 -1.64
N VAL A 127 -17.16 -3.63 -2.28
CA VAL A 127 -16.95 -3.08 -3.63
C VAL A 127 -15.79 -2.10 -3.64
N PHE A 128 -15.71 -1.18 -2.68
CA PHE A 128 -14.64 -0.20 -2.63
C PHE A 128 -13.28 -0.84 -2.28
N SER A 129 -13.22 -1.87 -1.44
CA SER A 129 -12.00 -2.64 -1.18
C SER A 129 -11.51 -3.36 -2.44
N LEU A 130 -12.40 -3.97 -3.22
CA LEU A 130 -12.05 -4.60 -4.51
C LEU A 130 -11.57 -3.59 -5.55
N LEU A 131 -12.15 -2.39 -5.58
CA LEU A 131 -11.68 -1.32 -6.47
C LEU A 131 -10.30 -0.81 -6.05
N ASN A 132 -10.02 -0.66 -4.75
CA ASN A 132 -8.67 -0.34 -4.28
C ASN A 132 -7.68 -1.45 -4.64
N LEU A 133 -8.05 -2.72 -4.44
CA LEU A 133 -7.25 -3.88 -4.86
C LEU A 133 -6.87 -3.78 -6.34
N ALA A 134 -7.86 -3.51 -7.20
CA ALA A 134 -7.66 -3.35 -8.64
C ALA A 134 -6.72 -2.16 -8.97
N MET A 135 -6.85 -1.03 -8.27
CA MET A 135 -5.98 0.13 -8.47
C MET A 135 -4.54 -0.14 -8.02
N HIS A 136 -4.34 -0.83 -6.91
CA HIS A 136 -3.01 -1.28 -6.49
C HIS A 136 -2.39 -2.27 -7.48
N PHE A 137 -3.18 -3.23 -7.97
CA PHE A 137 -2.72 -4.20 -8.97
C PHE A 137 -2.30 -3.50 -10.27
N HIS A 138 -3.17 -2.64 -10.80
CA HIS A 138 -2.90 -1.87 -12.01
C HIS A 138 -1.65 -1.00 -11.86
N GLY A 139 -1.53 -0.28 -10.74
CA GLY A 139 -0.36 0.56 -10.45
C GLY A 139 0.94 -0.22 -10.34
N TRP A 140 0.92 -1.34 -9.62
CA TRP A 140 2.08 -2.22 -9.44
C TRP A 140 2.55 -2.83 -10.76
N VAL A 141 1.63 -3.39 -11.55
CA VAL A 141 1.94 -3.94 -12.88
C VAL A 141 2.44 -2.83 -13.82
N SER A 142 1.82 -1.65 -13.80
CA SER A 142 2.26 -0.53 -14.62
C SER A 142 3.68 -0.06 -14.26
N LEU A 143 4.08 -0.12 -12.99
CA LEU A 143 5.45 0.17 -12.57
C LEU A 143 6.42 -0.90 -13.06
N LEU A 144 6.07 -2.19 -12.95
CA LEU A 144 6.91 -3.28 -13.45
C LEU A 144 7.14 -3.16 -14.97
N ILE A 145 6.08 -2.91 -15.74
CA ILE A 145 6.17 -2.69 -17.18
C ILE A 145 7.11 -1.52 -17.48
N LEU A 146 6.95 -0.40 -16.76
CA LEU A 146 7.82 0.78 -16.93
C LEU A 146 9.30 0.44 -16.67
N LEU A 147 9.59 -0.21 -15.54
CA LEU A 147 10.96 -0.49 -15.11
C LEU A 147 11.69 -1.49 -16.01
N PHE A 148 10.99 -2.50 -16.52
CA PHE A 148 11.62 -3.59 -17.28
C PHE A 148 11.52 -3.47 -18.80
N TYR A 149 10.53 -2.73 -19.33
CA TYR A 149 10.30 -2.66 -20.77
C TYR A 149 10.43 -1.26 -21.37
N LYS A 150 10.31 -0.19 -20.58
CA LYS A 150 10.35 1.19 -21.09
C LYS A 150 11.59 1.97 -20.66
N LEU A 151 12.09 1.73 -19.46
CA LEU A 151 13.29 2.38 -18.94
C LEU A 151 14.56 1.58 -19.29
N PRO A 152 15.71 2.27 -19.46
CA PRO A 152 16.97 1.58 -19.70
C PRO A 152 17.32 0.68 -18.51
N LEU A 153 17.92 -0.47 -18.81
CA LEU A 153 18.38 -1.43 -17.82
C LEU A 153 19.90 -1.36 -17.65
N ARG A 154 20.38 -1.72 -16.46
CA ARG A 154 21.78 -1.98 -16.16
C ARG A 154 22.25 -3.25 -16.86
N ARG A 155 23.57 -3.48 -16.91
CA ARG A 155 24.18 -4.69 -17.50
C ARG A 155 23.69 -5.99 -16.90
N ASP A 156 23.47 -5.98 -15.59
CA ASP A 156 22.92 -7.12 -14.84
C ASP A 156 21.40 -7.27 -15.02
N LYS A 157 20.82 -6.60 -16.04
CA LYS A 157 19.38 -6.55 -16.35
C LYS A 157 18.53 -5.95 -15.23
N LYS A 158 19.13 -5.28 -14.24
CA LYS A 158 18.40 -4.61 -13.17
C LYS A 158 17.99 -3.19 -13.60
N ALA A 159 16.85 -2.72 -13.09
CA ALA A 159 16.44 -1.34 -13.30
C ALA A 159 17.44 -0.36 -12.66
N TYR A 160 17.61 0.83 -13.25
CA TYR A 160 18.43 1.88 -12.62
C TYR A 160 17.81 2.44 -11.33
N TYR A 161 16.51 2.25 -11.14
CA TYR A 161 15.77 2.74 -9.99
C TYR A 161 16.05 1.93 -8.72
N ASP A 162 16.83 2.50 -7.79
CA ASP A 162 17.30 1.83 -6.57
C ASP A 162 16.18 1.45 -5.57
N TYR A 163 14.96 1.96 -5.75
CA TYR A 163 13.80 1.71 -4.89
C TYR A 163 12.82 0.68 -5.47
N ALA A 164 13.12 0.08 -6.63
CA ALA A 164 12.22 -0.83 -7.33
C ALA A 164 11.75 -2.01 -6.46
N SER A 165 12.66 -2.65 -5.72
CA SER A 165 12.32 -3.76 -4.82
C SER A 165 11.39 -3.34 -3.69
N LEU A 166 11.55 -2.12 -3.16
CA LEU A 166 10.72 -1.61 -2.08
C LEU A 166 9.27 -1.39 -2.55
N TRP A 167 9.10 -0.80 -3.74
CA TRP A 167 7.76 -0.64 -4.31
C TRP A 167 7.12 -1.96 -4.72
N HIS A 168 7.92 -2.98 -5.05
CA HIS A 168 7.41 -4.31 -5.32
C HIS A 168 6.79 -4.94 -4.06
N ILE A 169 7.49 -4.87 -2.93
CA ILE A 169 6.98 -5.33 -1.62
C ILE A 169 5.75 -4.51 -1.21
N TYR A 170 5.78 -3.18 -1.38
CA TYR A 170 4.62 -2.32 -1.11
C TYR A 170 3.39 -2.77 -1.92
N GLY A 171 3.57 -3.08 -3.21
CA GLY A 171 2.51 -3.60 -4.07
C GLY A 171 1.90 -4.89 -3.53
N LEU A 172 2.73 -5.87 -3.20
CA LEU A 172 2.27 -7.16 -2.66
C LEU A 172 1.53 -7.02 -1.31
N LEU A 173 2.07 -6.21 -0.39
CA LEU A 173 1.44 -5.95 0.89
C LEU A 173 0.11 -5.20 0.73
N SER A 174 0.03 -4.27 -0.22
CA SER A 174 -1.21 -3.56 -0.53
C SER A 174 -2.26 -4.54 -1.07
N LEU A 175 -1.89 -5.41 -2.01
CA LEU A 175 -2.80 -6.42 -2.54
C LEU A 175 -3.33 -7.35 -1.45
N ASN A 176 -2.45 -7.80 -0.55
CA ASN A 176 -2.84 -8.61 0.59
C ASN A 176 -3.82 -7.87 1.52
N SER A 177 -3.55 -6.61 1.82
CA SER A 177 -4.41 -5.82 2.72
C SER A 177 -5.80 -5.59 2.15
N TRP A 178 -5.90 -5.18 0.88
CA TRP A 178 -7.20 -4.94 0.24
C TRP A 178 -7.99 -6.22 -0.02
N PHE A 179 -7.29 -7.35 -0.22
CA PHE A 179 -7.93 -8.66 -0.28
C PHE A 179 -8.57 -9.02 1.07
N TRP A 180 -7.82 -8.94 2.18
CA TRP A 180 -8.37 -9.26 3.50
C TRP A 180 -9.46 -8.29 3.94
N SER A 181 -9.36 -7.01 3.56
CA SER A 181 -10.42 -6.03 3.76
C SER A 181 -11.72 -6.44 3.05
N ALA A 182 -11.65 -6.84 1.77
CA ALA A 182 -12.83 -7.31 1.04
C ALA A 182 -13.43 -8.59 1.65
N VAL A 183 -12.58 -9.51 2.13
CA VAL A 183 -13.02 -10.76 2.78
C VAL A 183 -13.71 -10.47 4.12
N PHE A 184 -13.13 -9.60 4.95
CA PHE A 184 -13.68 -9.21 6.24
C PHE A 184 -15.03 -8.51 6.10
N HIS A 185 -15.13 -7.52 5.21
CA HIS A 185 -16.38 -6.80 4.94
C HIS A 185 -17.45 -7.68 4.29
N SER A 186 -17.04 -8.78 3.67
CA SER A 186 -17.98 -9.80 3.18
C SER A 186 -18.53 -10.65 4.31
N ARG A 187 -17.64 -11.19 5.15
CA ARG A 187 -17.98 -12.08 6.26
C ARG A 187 -17.10 -11.77 7.45
N ASP A 188 -17.73 -11.18 8.46
CA ASP A 188 -17.10 -10.81 9.72
C ASP A 188 -17.04 -12.02 10.68
N VAL A 189 -15.85 -12.57 10.85
CA VAL A 189 -15.50 -13.58 11.86
C VAL A 189 -14.12 -13.27 12.45
N ASP A 190 -13.82 -13.83 13.63
CA ASP A 190 -12.57 -13.56 14.36
C ASP A 190 -11.30 -13.71 13.48
N LEU A 191 -11.26 -14.74 12.63
CA LEU A 191 -10.14 -14.94 11.72
C LEU A 191 -10.00 -13.83 10.67
N THR A 192 -11.08 -13.48 9.97
CA THR A 192 -11.05 -12.47 8.90
C THR A 192 -10.78 -11.09 9.47
N GLU A 193 -11.32 -10.81 10.65
CA GLU A 193 -11.06 -9.58 11.39
C GLU A 193 -9.58 -9.44 11.75
N LYS A 194 -8.99 -10.47 12.37
CA LYS A 194 -7.56 -10.47 12.71
C LYS A 194 -6.69 -10.30 11.48
N LEU A 195 -7.02 -10.95 10.37
CA LEU A 195 -6.23 -10.86 9.14
C LEU A 195 -6.34 -9.51 8.45
N ASP A 196 -7.53 -8.90 8.43
CA ASP A 196 -7.71 -7.54 7.90
C ASP A 196 -6.88 -6.53 8.70
N TYR A 197 -7.05 -6.51 10.02
CA TYR A 197 -6.33 -5.60 10.91
C TYR A 197 -4.81 -5.81 10.84
N SER A 198 -4.35 -7.06 10.86
CA SER A 198 -2.93 -7.39 10.77
C SER A 198 -2.34 -6.94 9.43
N SER A 199 -3.07 -7.16 8.34
CA SER A 199 -2.64 -6.78 7.00
C SER A 199 -2.59 -5.25 6.81
N ALA A 200 -3.57 -4.53 7.37
CA ALA A 200 -3.61 -3.06 7.38
C ALA A 200 -2.43 -2.47 8.16
N VAL A 201 -2.13 -3.02 9.34
CA VAL A 201 -0.96 -2.64 10.15
C VAL A 201 0.34 -2.92 9.39
N ALA A 202 0.45 -4.08 8.71
CA ALA A 202 1.63 -4.44 7.96
C ALA A 202 1.91 -3.47 6.80
N ILE A 203 0.88 -3.11 6.01
CA ILE A 203 1.04 -2.15 4.91
C ILE A 203 1.34 -0.72 5.42
N LEU A 204 0.68 -0.26 6.49
CA LEU A 204 0.96 1.06 7.08
C LEU A 204 2.38 1.13 7.64
N GLY A 205 2.81 0.11 8.38
CA GLY A 205 4.15 0.02 8.93
C GLY A 205 5.22 -0.02 7.83
N TYR A 206 4.99 -0.82 6.78
CA TYR A 206 5.90 -0.86 5.64
C TYR A 206 5.92 0.46 4.86
N SER A 207 4.78 1.12 4.70
CA SER A 207 4.68 2.41 4.03
C SER A 207 5.42 3.51 4.79
N LEU A 208 5.39 3.48 6.13
CA LEU A 208 6.22 4.35 6.96
C LEU A 208 7.72 4.12 6.71
N ILE A 209 8.18 2.87 6.73
CA ILE A 209 9.58 2.52 6.40
C ILE A 209 9.95 3.05 5.02
N LEU A 210 9.12 2.77 4.02
CA LEU A 210 9.33 3.20 2.65
C LEU A 210 9.42 4.72 2.56
N SER A 211 8.53 5.45 3.24
CA SER A 211 8.53 6.92 3.26
C SER A 211 9.85 7.49 3.80
N ILE A 212 10.41 6.89 4.87
CA ILE A 212 11.70 7.29 5.43
C ILE A 212 12.83 7.01 4.44
N LEU A 213 12.93 5.77 3.95
CA LEU A 213 14.01 5.35 3.05
C LEU A 213 14.01 6.15 1.74
N ARG A 214 12.82 6.39 1.18
CA ARG A 214 12.69 7.14 -0.06
C ARG A 214 12.91 8.64 0.15
N SER A 215 12.32 9.25 1.19
CA SER A 215 12.45 10.69 1.41
C SER A 215 13.88 11.12 1.74
N LEU A 216 14.60 10.32 2.54
CA LEU A 216 16.00 10.56 2.90
C LEU A 216 17.00 10.06 1.83
N ASN A 217 16.50 9.55 0.70
CA ASN A 217 17.31 9.03 -0.41
C ASN A 217 18.34 7.96 0.04
N VAL A 218 17.93 7.04 0.92
CA VAL A 218 18.80 5.97 1.46
C VAL A 218 18.99 4.88 0.40
N ARG A 219 20.24 4.68 -0.03
CA ARG A 219 20.61 3.70 -1.07
C ARG A 219 21.41 2.54 -0.54
N GLU A 220 22.21 2.76 0.50
CA GLU A 220 23.04 1.74 1.14
C GLU A 220 22.18 0.72 1.88
N ASP A 221 22.36 -0.56 1.56
CA ASP A 221 21.53 -1.64 2.10
C ASP A 221 21.68 -1.80 3.61
N ALA A 222 22.90 -1.61 4.15
CA ALA A 222 23.13 -1.65 5.59
C ALA A 222 22.29 -0.59 6.34
N VAL A 223 22.23 0.64 5.80
CA VAL A 223 21.45 1.73 6.39
C VAL A 223 19.95 1.46 6.25
N ARG A 224 19.52 0.87 5.13
CA ARG A 224 18.12 0.45 4.95
C ARG A 224 17.69 -0.54 6.03
N VAL A 225 18.52 -1.54 6.33
CA VAL A 225 18.27 -2.52 7.38
C VAL A 225 18.25 -1.86 8.76
N MET A 226 19.23 -0.99 9.06
CA MET A 226 19.28 -0.28 10.35
C MET A 226 18.01 0.55 10.61
N VAL A 227 17.43 1.18 9.58
CA VAL A 227 16.19 1.96 9.70
C VAL A 227 14.95 1.05 9.74
N ALA A 228 14.90 0.02 8.90
CA ALA A 228 13.72 -0.83 8.76
C ALA A 228 13.54 -1.80 9.95
N ALA A 229 14.62 -2.39 10.46
CA ALA A 229 14.57 -3.41 11.51
C ALA A 229 13.78 -2.99 12.78
N PRO A 230 14.01 -1.83 13.41
CA PRO A 230 13.26 -1.44 14.60
C PRO A 230 11.77 -1.22 14.30
N LEU A 231 11.44 -0.67 13.13
CA LEU A 231 10.04 -0.45 12.72
C LEU A 231 9.34 -1.76 12.40
N LEU A 232 10.02 -2.69 11.72
CA LEU A 232 9.50 -4.04 11.46
C LEU A 232 9.29 -4.81 12.76
N ALA A 233 10.22 -4.71 13.72
CA ALA A 233 10.07 -5.31 15.04
C ALA A 233 8.82 -4.76 15.75
N PHE A 234 8.64 -3.44 15.80
CA PHE A 234 7.45 -2.82 16.37
C PHE A 234 6.15 -3.29 15.71
N VAL A 235 6.09 -3.24 14.37
CA VAL A 235 4.93 -3.68 13.57
C VAL A 235 4.61 -5.14 13.85
N THR A 236 5.63 -5.99 13.89
CA THR A 236 5.47 -7.43 14.14
C THR A 236 4.95 -7.67 15.56
N THR A 237 5.54 -7.03 16.58
CA THR A 237 5.06 -7.13 17.96
C THR A 237 3.62 -6.65 18.11
N HIS A 238 3.23 -5.56 17.44
CA HIS A 238 1.85 -5.09 17.45
C HIS A 238 0.88 -6.06 16.77
N ILE A 239 1.26 -6.64 15.62
CA ILE A 239 0.48 -7.71 14.96
C ILE A 239 0.33 -8.93 15.89
N LEU A 240 1.40 -9.36 16.55
CA LEU A 240 1.36 -10.47 17.51
C LEU A 240 0.42 -10.16 18.68
N TYR A 241 0.44 -8.93 19.20
CA TYR A 241 -0.47 -8.47 20.25
C TYR A 241 -1.94 -8.59 19.83
N LEU A 242 -2.29 -8.16 18.61
CA LEU A 242 -3.66 -8.23 18.09
C LEU A 242 -4.14 -9.67 17.91
N ASN A 243 -3.26 -10.59 17.51
CA ASN A 243 -3.63 -11.98 17.22
C ASN A 243 -3.66 -12.87 18.47
N PHE A 244 -2.72 -12.69 19.41
CA PHE A 244 -2.50 -13.62 20.51
C PHE A 244 -2.91 -13.12 21.88
N TYR A 245 -3.11 -11.80 22.06
CA TYR A 245 -3.46 -11.24 23.38
C TYR A 245 -4.86 -10.65 23.40
N LYS A 246 -5.06 -9.49 22.77
CA LYS A 246 -6.36 -8.81 22.72
C LYS A 246 -6.40 -7.91 21.50
N LEU A 247 -7.40 -8.13 20.65
CA LEU A 247 -7.72 -7.18 19.59
C LEU A 247 -8.45 -5.99 20.23
N ASP A 248 -7.69 -4.98 20.63
CA ASP A 248 -8.22 -3.72 21.15
C ASP A 248 -8.31 -2.70 20.01
N TYR A 249 -9.52 -2.48 19.50
CA TYR A 249 -9.76 -1.57 18.38
C TYR A 249 -9.27 -0.14 18.66
N GLY A 250 -9.48 0.36 19.87
CA GLY A 250 -9.08 1.72 20.25
C GLY A 250 -7.57 1.87 20.28
N TRP A 251 -6.85 0.86 20.79
CA TRP A 251 -5.39 0.82 20.73
C TRP A 251 -4.88 0.70 19.30
N ASN A 252 -5.45 -0.21 18.50
CA ASN A 252 -5.06 -0.39 17.11
C ASN A 252 -5.23 0.90 16.29
N MET A 253 -6.38 1.57 16.44
CA MET A 253 -6.67 2.83 15.76
C MET A 253 -5.62 3.90 16.08
N LYS A 254 -5.20 4.02 17.35
CA LYS A 254 -4.14 4.96 17.76
C LYS A 254 -2.82 4.65 17.06
N VAL A 255 -2.40 3.38 17.06
CA VAL A 255 -1.14 2.95 16.42
C VAL A 255 -1.19 3.23 14.91
N CYS A 256 -2.28 2.89 14.23
CA CYS A 256 -2.48 3.15 12.81
C CYS A 256 -2.48 4.65 12.48
N VAL A 257 -3.20 5.48 13.24
CA VAL A 257 -3.24 6.93 13.05
C VAL A 257 -1.86 7.56 13.25
N ILE A 258 -1.11 7.15 14.28
CA ILE A 258 0.26 7.66 14.52
C ILE A 258 1.17 7.34 13.33
N MET A 259 1.16 6.08 12.86
CA MET A 259 1.95 5.70 11.67
C MET A 259 1.51 6.46 10.42
N GLY A 260 0.19 6.59 10.22
CA GLY A 260 -0.42 7.31 9.10
C GLY A 260 -0.06 8.79 9.08
N VAL A 261 -0.15 9.48 10.22
CA VAL A 261 0.27 10.88 10.35
C VAL A 261 1.76 11.01 10.10
N ALA A 262 2.60 10.17 10.72
CA ALA A 262 4.05 10.23 10.56
C ALA A 262 4.47 10.12 9.08
N GLN A 263 3.92 9.16 8.32
CA GLN A 263 4.25 9.03 6.90
C GLN A 263 3.76 10.22 6.05
N LEU A 264 2.55 10.76 6.33
CA LEU A 264 2.02 11.91 5.60
C LEU A 264 2.89 13.15 5.80
N LEU A 265 3.41 13.34 7.02
CA LEU A 265 4.33 14.43 7.34
C LEU A 265 5.67 14.29 6.65
N ILE A 266 6.23 13.08 6.60
CA ILE A 266 7.47 12.82 5.86
C ILE A 266 7.28 13.17 4.37
N TRP A 267 6.18 12.72 3.77
CA TRP A 267 5.86 13.03 2.38
C TRP A 267 5.60 14.52 2.14
N ALA A 268 4.90 15.19 3.05
CA ALA A 268 4.67 16.63 3.00
C ALA A 268 5.98 17.43 3.03
N ILE A 269 6.88 17.11 3.97
CA ILE A 269 8.18 17.75 4.10
C ILE A 269 8.99 17.53 2.82
N TRP A 270 9.02 16.29 2.33
CA TRP A 270 9.72 15.96 1.09
C TRP A 270 9.15 16.71 -0.11
N ALA A 271 7.82 16.81 -0.25
CA ALA A 271 7.16 17.55 -1.32
C ALA A 271 7.43 19.07 -1.27
N GLY A 272 7.59 19.61 -0.05
CA GLY A 272 7.91 21.02 0.18
C GLY A 272 9.36 21.38 -0.09
N VAL A 273 10.30 20.48 0.25
CA VAL A 273 11.75 20.70 0.10
C VAL A 273 12.23 20.39 -1.31
N THR A 274 11.69 19.34 -1.94
CA THR A 274 12.18 18.90 -3.25
C THR A 274 11.59 19.70 -4.42
N ARG A 275 12.37 19.79 -5.51
CA ARG A 275 11.94 20.34 -6.80
C ARG A 275 11.49 19.25 -7.78
N HIS A 276 10.93 18.16 -7.27
CA HIS A 276 10.46 17.06 -8.11
C HIS A 276 9.32 17.55 -9.03
N PRO A 277 9.35 17.27 -10.35
CA PRO A 277 8.33 17.77 -11.29
C PRO A 277 6.91 17.31 -10.91
N SER A 278 6.77 16.10 -10.39
CA SER A 278 5.48 15.50 -10.03
C SER A 278 5.06 15.71 -8.57
N ARG A 279 5.63 16.69 -7.86
CA ARG A 279 5.28 16.96 -6.44
C ARG A 279 3.81 17.31 -6.23
N TRP A 280 3.11 17.80 -7.25
CA TRP A 280 1.68 18.13 -7.15
C TRP A 280 0.83 16.88 -6.91
N LYS A 281 1.18 15.74 -7.53
CA LYS A 281 0.52 14.44 -7.30
C LYS A 281 0.66 14.02 -5.84
N LEU A 282 1.86 14.21 -5.30
CA LEU A 282 2.15 13.93 -3.90
C LEU A 282 1.37 14.85 -2.95
N TRP A 283 1.23 16.14 -3.27
CA TRP A 283 0.38 17.05 -2.50
C TRP A 283 -1.08 16.62 -2.47
N VAL A 284 -1.62 16.17 -3.61
CA VAL A 284 -2.98 15.64 -3.69
C VAL A 284 -3.11 14.39 -2.80
N VAL A 285 -2.15 13.46 -2.85
CA VAL A 285 -2.15 12.27 -2.00
C VAL A 285 -2.03 12.62 -0.52
N VAL A 286 -1.19 13.60 -0.15
CA VAL A 286 -1.00 14.01 1.25
C VAL A 286 -2.25 14.67 1.82
N VAL A 287 -2.80 15.66 1.11
CA VAL A 287 -4.00 16.39 1.55
C VAL A 287 -5.21 15.47 1.51
N GLY A 288 -5.39 14.73 0.42
CA GLY A 288 -6.47 13.76 0.26
C GLY A 288 -6.41 12.64 1.30
N GLY A 289 -5.21 12.11 1.58
CA GLY A 289 -5.01 11.10 2.63
C GLY A 289 -5.29 11.63 4.02
N GLY A 290 -4.92 12.89 4.29
CA GLY A 290 -5.29 13.57 5.54
C GLY A 290 -6.80 13.74 5.70
N LEU A 291 -7.50 14.17 4.64
CA LEU A 291 -8.96 14.28 4.65
C LEU A 291 -9.65 12.92 4.77
N ALA A 292 -9.14 11.88 4.09
CA ALA A 292 -9.64 10.53 4.22
C ALA A 292 -9.52 10.06 5.68
N MET A 293 -8.36 10.25 6.32
CA MET A 293 -8.17 9.89 7.73
C MET A 293 -9.18 10.57 8.67
N LEU A 294 -9.65 11.79 8.36
CA LEU A 294 -10.70 12.44 9.15
C LEU A 294 -12.05 11.74 9.04
N LEU A 295 -12.37 11.12 7.89
CA LEU A 295 -13.59 10.33 7.74
C LEU A 295 -13.57 9.12 8.69
N GLU A 296 -12.44 8.42 8.75
CA GLU A 296 -12.24 7.29 9.65
C GLU A 296 -12.44 7.68 11.12
N ILE A 297 -12.00 8.89 11.51
CA ILE A 297 -12.13 9.39 12.88
C ILE A 297 -13.56 9.88 13.18
N TYR A 298 -14.27 10.43 12.20
CA TYR A 298 -15.62 10.96 12.39
C TYR A 298 -16.67 9.85 12.55
N ASP A 299 -16.46 8.67 11.93
CA ASP A 299 -17.17 7.42 12.26
C ASP A 299 -18.70 7.55 12.29
N PHE A 300 -19.27 8.13 11.23
CA PHE A 300 -20.69 8.36 11.06
C PHE A 300 -21.47 7.09 10.67
N PRO A 301 -22.75 6.95 11.06
CA PRO A 301 -23.56 5.76 10.79
C PRO A 301 -23.89 5.56 9.31
N PRO A 302 -24.19 4.32 8.88
CA PRO A 302 -24.47 4.02 7.50
C PRO A 302 -25.72 4.73 6.98
N TYR A 303 -25.54 5.52 5.93
CA TYR A 303 -26.62 6.07 5.13
C TYR A 303 -27.38 4.92 4.44
N GLU A 304 -28.70 4.90 4.60
CA GLU A 304 -29.62 3.86 4.09
C GLU A 304 -29.32 2.42 4.58
N GLY A 305 -28.42 2.27 5.57
CA GLY A 305 -27.94 0.97 6.04
C GLY A 305 -26.83 0.34 5.18
N PHE A 306 -26.18 1.12 4.29
CA PHE A 306 -25.13 0.63 3.39
C PHE A 306 -23.84 1.44 3.39
N LEU A 307 -23.90 2.77 3.48
CA LEU A 307 -22.74 3.65 3.27
C LEU A 307 -22.38 4.40 4.55
N ASP A 308 -21.39 3.90 5.28
CA ASP A 308 -20.86 4.54 6.49
C ASP A 308 -19.58 5.36 6.21
N ALA A 309 -19.03 5.94 7.27
CA ALA A 309 -17.76 6.67 7.18
C ALA A 309 -16.62 5.83 6.61
N HIS A 310 -16.54 4.56 7.02
CA HIS A 310 -15.47 3.67 6.60
C HIS A 310 -15.59 3.30 5.11
N ALA A 311 -16.78 3.02 4.61
CA ALA A 311 -17.03 2.83 3.18
C ALA A 311 -16.66 4.07 2.36
N VAL A 312 -16.98 5.28 2.85
CA VAL A 312 -16.58 6.52 2.18
C VAL A 312 -15.06 6.70 2.22
N TRP A 313 -14.39 6.33 3.32
CA TRP A 313 -12.93 6.28 3.38
C TRP A 313 -12.37 5.39 2.27
N HIS A 314 -12.84 4.14 2.15
CA HIS A 314 -12.45 3.24 1.06
C HIS A 314 -12.68 3.85 -0.32
N ALA A 315 -13.82 4.50 -0.54
CA ALA A 315 -14.13 5.15 -1.80
C ALA A 315 -13.15 6.29 -2.12
N THR A 316 -12.80 7.11 -1.13
CA THR A 316 -11.86 8.23 -1.31
C THR A 316 -10.44 7.76 -1.61
N THR A 317 -10.00 6.61 -1.09
CA THR A 317 -8.66 6.10 -1.35
C THR A 317 -8.47 5.57 -2.77
N ILE A 318 -9.53 5.23 -3.51
CA ILE A 318 -9.44 4.73 -4.89
C ILE A 318 -8.72 5.72 -5.83
N PRO A 319 -9.21 6.96 -6.02
CA PRO A 319 -8.52 7.93 -6.87
C PRO A 319 -7.16 8.34 -6.31
N LEU A 320 -7.00 8.37 -4.98
CA LEU A 320 -5.71 8.69 -4.35
C LEU A 320 -4.66 7.62 -4.66
N THR A 321 -5.03 6.35 -4.61
CA THR A 321 -4.17 5.21 -4.96
C THR A 321 -3.72 5.28 -6.41
N TYR A 322 -4.62 5.65 -7.34
CA TYR A 322 -4.25 5.85 -8.73
C TYR A 322 -3.19 6.96 -8.88
N ILE A 323 -3.42 8.12 -8.26
CA ILE A 323 -2.49 9.25 -8.29
C ILE A 323 -1.15 8.89 -7.62
N TRP A 324 -1.20 8.10 -6.55
CA TRP A 324 -0.03 7.61 -5.84
C TRP A 324 0.88 6.75 -6.72
N TRP A 325 0.32 5.72 -7.38
CA TRP A 325 1.08 4.93 -8.34
C TRP A 325 1.56 5.74 -9.55
N SER A 326 0.78 6.73 -9.97
CA SER A 326 1.21 7.68 -11.00
C SER A 326 2.44 8.49 -10.56
N PHE A 327 2.49 8.96 -9.32
CA PHE A 327 3.67 9.62 -8.76
C PHE A 327 4.88 8.69 -8.69
N ILE A 328 4.70 7.44 -8.24
CA ILE A 328 5.79 6.45 -8.13
C ILE A 328 6.43 6.19 -9.51
N ARG A 329 5.61 6.10 -10.56
CA ARG A 329 6.09 5.95 -11.94
C ARG A 329 6.91 7.14 -12.40
N ASP A 330 6.40 8.36 -12.20
CA ASP A 330 7.13 9.57 -12.55
C ASP A 330 8.45 9.69 -11.78
N ASP A 331 8.45 9.25 -10.51
CA ASP A 331 9.64 9.22 -9.66
C ASP A 331 10.71 8.28 -10.21
N ALA A 332 10.30 7.09 -10.67
CA ALA A 332 11.18 6.12 -11.31
C ALA A 332 11.78 6.67 -12.62
N GLU A 333 10.97 7.32 -13.46
CA GLU A 333 11.43 7.96 -14.70
C GLU A 333 12.43 9.09 -14.40
N PHE A 334 12.09 9.97 -13.45
CA PHE A 334 12.91 11.12 -13.07
C PHE A 334 14.28 10.69 -12.54
N LEU A 335 14.32 9.76 -11.58
CA LEU A 335 15.57 9.28 -11.00
C LEU A 335 16.42 8.51 -12.01
N THR A 336 15.79 7.68 -12.85
CA THR A 336 16.48 6.95 -13.92
C THR A 336 17.10 7.92 -14.93
N SER A 337 16.34 8.91 -15.41
CA SER A 337 16.82 9.92 -16.36
C SER A 337 18.02 10.69 -15.80
N ASN A 338 17.97 11.11 -14.54
CA ASN A 338 19.07 11.83 -13.90
C ASN A 338 20.33 10.97 -13.77
N GLN A 339 20.18 9.68 -13.43
CA GLN A 339 21.30 8.76 -13.34
C GLN A 339 21.95 8.50 -14.69
N VAL A 340 21.13 8.27 -15.73
CA VAL A 340 21.62 8.08 -17.11
C VAL A 340 22.33 9.34 -17.61
N LYS A 341 21.77 10.54 -17.40
CA LYS A 341 22.43 11.81 -17.75
C LYS A 341 23.76 11.99 -17.02
N LYS A 342 23.84 11.64 -15.73
CA LYS A 342 25.08 11.70 -14.95
C LYS A 342 26.14 10.75 -15.52
N LEU A 343 25.76 9.53 -15.87
CA LEU A 343 26.64 8.54 -16.50
C LEU A 343 27.11 9.01 -17.88
N ALA A 344 26.21 9.54 -18.71
CA ALA A 344 26.54 10.10 -20.02
C ALA A 344 27.49 11.30 -19.93
N LYS A 345 27.31 12.18 -18.95
CA LYS A 345 28.23 13.31 -18.71
C LYS A 345 29.61 12.82 -18.27
N LYS A 346 29.68 11.83 -17.38
CA LYS A 346 30.94 11.23 -16.92
C LYS A 346 31.68 10.56 -18.08
N ALA A 347 30.94 9.81 -18.89
CA ALA A 347 31.40 9.22 -20.14
C ALA A 347 32.01 10.24 -21.11
N LYS A 348 31.30 11.35 -21.36
CA LYS A 348 31.79 12.44 -22.23
C LYS A 348 33.07 13.06 -21.69
N CYS A 349 33.18 13.24 -20.37
CA CYS A 349 34.39 13.77 -19.75
C CYS A 349 35.60 12.86 -19.94
N TYR A 350 35.40 11.54 -19.80
CA TYR A 350 36.48 10.57 -20.04
C TYR A 350 36.91 10.53 -21.51
N LEU A 351 35.96 10.56 -22.44
CA LEU A 351 36.26 10.62 -23.88
C LEU A 351 37.08 11.87 -24.23
N ASN A 352 36.68 13.05 -23.74
CA ASN A 352 37.41 14.28 -23.97
C ASN A 352 38.83 14.26 -23.36
N PHE A 353 38.98 13.69 -22.15
CA PHE A 353 40.30 13.53 -21.52
C PHE A 353 41.21 12.62 -22.38
N TRP A 354 40.65 11.51 -22.87
CA TRP A 354 41.36 10.56 -23.71
C TRP A 354 41.79 11.17 -25.05
N GLU A 355 40.93 11.97 -25.68
CA GLU A 355 41.24 12.69 -26.92
C GLU A 355 42.40 13.69 -26.74
N VAL A 356 42.46 14.38 -25.60
CA VAL A 356 43.57 15.28 -25.25
C VAL A 356 44.87 14.52 -24.96
N THR A 357 44.81 13.40 -24.22
CA THR A 357 46.02 12.60 -23.92
C THR A 357 46.60 11.96 -25.17
N PHE A 358 45.76 11.45 -26.07
CA PHE A 358 46.20 10.78 -27.29
C PHE A 358 46.76 11.76 -28.34
N THR A 359 46.24 12.99 -28.39
CA THR A 359 46.82 14.04 -29.25
C THR A 359 48.17 14.53 -28.72
N SER A 360 48.41 14.52 -27.40
CA SER A 360 49.74 14.82 -26.83
C SER A 360 50.77 13.70 -26.97
N SER A 361 50.35 12.44 -27.19
CA SER A 361 51.27 11.29 -27.30
C SER A 361 51.68 10.98 -28.74
N GLN A 362 51.21 11.71 -29.76
CA GLN A 362 51.63 11.50 -31.15
C GLN A 362 53.08 11.93 -31.43
N ASP A 363 53.75 12.57 -30.47
CA ASP A 363 55.16 12.97 -30.57
C ASP A 363 56.13 12.01 -29.82
N GLY A 364 55.65 10.85 -29.32
CA GLY A 364 56.49 9.89 -28.58
C GLY A 364 56.01 8.43 -28.64
N GLU A 365 56.96 7.50 -28.53
CA GLU A 365 56.74 6.05 -28.55
C GLU A 365 55.82 5.58 -27.41
N VAL A 366 54.69 4.95 -27.74
CA VAL A 366 53.69 4.49 -26.77
C VAL A 366 54.21 3.26 -26.03
N THR A 367 54.35 3.34 -24.72
CA THR A 367 54.90 2.24 -23.90
C THR A 367 53.88 1.13 -23.64
N ALA A 368 54.33 -0.10 -23.40
CA ALA A 368 53.46 -1.26 -23.12
C ALA A 368 52.57 -1.07 -21.87
N GLU A 369 53.01 -0.25 -20.91
CA GLU A 369 52.26 0.15 -19.72
C GLU A 369 51.07 1.07 -20.06
N GLU A 370 51.26 1.97 -21.04
CA GLU A 370 50.20 2.84 -21.57
C GLU A 370 49.20 2.05 -22.39
N LEU A 371 49.65 1.06 -23.18
CA LEU A 371 48.80 0.13 -23.92
C LEU A 371 47.93 -0.74 -22.98
N ARG A 372 48.46 -1.21 -21.84
CA ARG A 372 47.65 -1.89 -20.80
C ARG A 372 46.61 -0.96 -20.20
N ARG A 373 46.97 0.29 -19.87
CA ARG A 373 46.01 1.30 -19.38
C ARG A 373 44.93 1.61 -20.41
N ILE A 374 45.28 1.66 -21.70
CA ILE A 374 44.37 1.85 -22.83
C ILE A 374 43.43 0.65 -23.00
N MET A 375 43.90 -0.59 -22.83
CA MET A 375 43.09 -1.80 -22.92
C MET A 375 42.08 -1.92 -21.78
N ASP A 376 42.49 -1.60 -20.55
CA ASP A 376 41.59 -1.50 -19.38
C ASP A 376 40.53 -0.39 -19.60
N TYR A 377 40.92 0.68 -20.32
CA TYR A 377 40.01 1.72 -20.80
C TYR A 377 39.05 1.26 -21.90
N LYS A 378 39.47 0.35 -22.78
CA LYS A 378 38.68 -0.20 -23.90
C LYS A 378 37.50 -1.00 -23.37
N GLU A 379 37.66 -1.69 -22.25
CA GLU A 379 36.59 -2.40 -21.55
C GLU A 379 35.56 -1.40 -20.96
N ASN A 380 36.03 -0.26 -20.44
CA ASN A 380 35.18 0.84 -19.98
C ASN A 380 34.47 1.62 -21.12
N ILE A 381 35.07 1.76 -22.30
CA ILE A 381 34.45 2.41 -23.47
C ILE A 381 33.45 1.48 -24.16
N ARG A 382 33.75 0.19 -24.28
CA ARG A 382 32.77 -0.84 -24.71
C ARG A 382 31.60 -0.88 -23.73
N ASN A 383 31.88 -0.57 -22.46
CA ASN A 383 30.86 -0.43 -21.45
C ASN A 383 29.91 0.76 -21.67
N MET A 384 30.38 1.81 -22.35
CA MET A 384 29.64 3.04 -22.68
C MET A 384 28.98 3.01 -24.06
N SER A 385 29.49 2.26 -25.04
CA SER A 385 28.87 2.15 -26.37
C SER A 385 27.50 1.46 -26.32
N VAL A 386 27.29 0.53 -25.39
CA VAL A 386 25.98 -0.10 -25.13
C VAL A 386 24.98 0.91 -24.54
N ILE A 387 25.45 1.84 -23.69
CA ILE A 387 24.63 2.93 -23.14
C ILE A 387 24.26 3.92 -24.27
N ALA A 388 25.19 4.22 -25.18
CA ALA A 388 24.92 5.02 -26.36
C ALA A 388 23.93 4.33 -27.31
N MET A 389 24.06 3.03 -27.58
CA MET A 389 23.12 2.26 -28.41
C MET A 389 21.70 2.19 -27.81
N SER A 390 21.56 2.11 -26.48
CA SER A 390 20.26 2.19 -25.79
C SER A 390 19.64 3.59 -25.84
N ILE A 391 20.45 4.66 -25.89
CA ILE A 391 19.99 6.05 -26.06
C ILE A 391 19.68 6.37 -27.54
N MET A 392 20.36 5.73 -28.49
CA MET A 392 20.29 6.01 -29.93
C MET A 392 19.11 5.38 -30.66
N GLY A 393 18.30 4.55 -29.99
CA GLY A 393 17.05 4.00 -30.56
C GLY A 393 15.96 5.04 -30.84
N SER A 394 16.21 6.34 -30.69
CA SER A 394 15.17 7.38 -30.72
C SER A 394 15.49 8.63 -31.56
N GLN A 395 16.67 8.77 -32.19
CA GLN A 395 16.97 9.95 -33.04
C GLN A 395 17.87 9.63 -34.25
N PRO A 396 17.54 10.11 -35.46
CA PRO A 396 18.31 9.87 -36.68
C PRO A 396 19.37 10.96 -36.84
N LEU A 397 20.35 11.03 -35.93
CA LEU A 397 21.53 11.86 -36.17
C LEU A 397 22.73 11.24 -35.44
N GLN A 398 23.59 10.55 -36.19
CA GLN A 398 25.06 10.57 -36.05
C GLN A 398 25.73 9.34 -36.71
N ILE A 399 25.67 9.28 -38.04
CA ILE A 399 26.58 8.47 -38.88
C ILE A 399 28.08 8.75 -38.60
N PRO A 400 28.53 9.97 -38.21
CA PRO A 400 29.95 10.22 -37.94
C PRO A 400 30.53 9.46 -36.74
N LEU A 401 29.74 9.22 -35.69
CA LEU A 401 30.22 8.56 -34.47
C LEU A 401 30.44 7.05 -34.68
N LEU A 402 29.56 6.42 -35.47
CA LEU A 402 29.69 5.02 -35.87
C LEU A 402 30.89 4.83 -36.81
N LEU A 403 31.11 5.75 -37.74
CA LEU A 403 32.28 5.75 -38.64
C LEU A 403 33.59 5.94 -37.86
N LEU A 404 33.60 6.78 -36.82
CA LEU A 404 34.74 6.94 -35.92
C LEU A 404 35.07 5.65 -35.16
N LEU A 405 34.05 4.97 -34.60
CA LEU A 405 34.23 3.69 -33.91
C LEU A 405 34.69 2.56 -34.83
N VAL A 406 34.17 2.50 -36.07
CA VAL A 406 34.60 1.53 -37.09
C VAL A 406 36.02 1.82 -37.58
N SER A 407 36.39 3.09 -37.75
CA SER A 407 37.76 3.51 -38.10
C SER A 407 38.77 3.17 -37.00
N LEU A 408 38.40 3.40 -35.73
CA LEU A 408 39.17 2.97 -34.56
C LEU A 408 39.33 1.44 -34.51
N HIS A 409 38.28 0.67 -34.80
CA HIS A 409 38.36 -0.79 -34.78
C HIS A 409 39.28 -1.33 -35.89
N LYS A 410 39.23 -0.75 -37.09
CA LYS A 410 40.15 -1.08 -38.20
C LYS A 410 41.60 -0.76 -37.88
N LYS A 411 41.90 0.41 -37.29
CA LYS A 411 43.28 0.77 -36.90
C LYS A 411 43.83 -0.10 -35.78
N LEU A 412 42.99 -0.51 -34.83
CA LEU A 412 43.38 -1.43 -33.75
C LEU A 412 43.69 -2.86 -34.24
N LEU A 413 43.05 -3.31 -35.33
CA LEU A 413 43.34 -4.60 -35.97
C LEU A 413 44.66 -4.58 -36.75
N VAL A 414 45.03 -3.43 -37.31
CA VAL A 414 46.31 -3.23 -38.01
C VAL A 414 47.49 -3.13 -37.04
N MET A 415 47.26 -2.71 -35.80
CA MET A 415 48.29 -2.66 -34.74
C MET A 415 48.45 -3.97 -33.95
N SER A 416 47.60 -4.98 -34.19
CA SER A 416 47.62 -6.27 -33.49
C SER A 416 48.12 -7.45 -34.33
N GLY A 417 48.62 -7.19 -35.54
CA GLY A 417 49.36 -8.13 -36.37
C GLY A 417 50.71 -7.52 -36.69
#